data_AF-A0A0F9RXI2-F1
#
_entry.id   AF-A0A0F9RXI2-F1
#
_cell.length_a   1.000
_cell.length_b   1.000
_cell.length_c   1.000
_cell.angle_alpha   90.00
_cell.angle_beta   90.00
_cell.angle_gamma   90.00
#
_symmetry.space_group_name_H-M   'P 1'
#
loop_
_entity.id
_entity.type
_entity.pdbx_description
1 polymer ?
#
loop_
_entity_poly.entity_id
_entity_poly.type
_entity_poly.pdbx_seq_one_letter_code
_entity_poly.pdbx_strand_id
1 'polypeptide(L)'
;MATGERMILRVFPSIFSIGTPKRLSIRRGLAGEPYLENIPLHFNFSYSESLLAIALSTTPVGVDVERISASTEVSVIAGTAFASDEVAWL
;
A
#
# COMPACT_ATOMS: atom_id res chain seq x y z
N MET A 1 -5.66 -14.21 2.03
CA MET A 1 -5.05 -13.25 1.09
C MET A 1 -5.95 -12.04 0.95
N ALA A 2 -5.38 -10.84 1.13
CA ALA A 2 -6.07 -9.57 0.93
C ALA A 2 -6.37 -9.34 -0.56
N THR A 3 -7.39 -8.53 -0.87
CA THR A 3 -7.81 -8.25 -2.26
C THR A 3 -6.68 -7.62 -3.10
N GLY A 4 -5.84 -6.77 -2.49
CA GLY A 4 -4.65 -6.21 -3.13
C GLY A 4 -3.61 -7.27 -3.53
N GLU A 5 -3.29 -8.21 -2.63
CA GLU A 5 -2.34 -9.31 -2.89
C GLU A 5 -2.78 -10.17 -4.09
N ARG A 6 -4.09 -10.43 -4.24
CA ARG A 6 -4.64 -11.18 -5.38
C ARG A 6 -4.53 -10.41 -6.70
N MET A 7 -4.68 -9.09 -6.68
CA MET A 7 -4.49 -8.27 -7.88
C MET A 7 -3.04 -8.29 -8.33
N ILE A 8 -2.09 -8.21 -7.41
CA ILE A 8 -0.66 -8.29 -7.72
C ILE A 8 -0.34 -9.59 -8.46
N LEU A 9 -0.77 -10.73 -7.93
CA LEU A 9 -0.52 -12.03 -8.57
C LEU A 9 -1.18 -12.20 -9.94
N ARG A 10 -2.30 -11.51 -10.19
CA ARG A 10 -3.06 -11.61 -11.44
C ARG A 10 -2.62 -10.61 -12.52
N VAL A 11 -2.27 -9.39 -12.12
CA VAL A 11 -2.09 -8.26 -13.03
C VAL A 11 -0.62 -7.94 -13.27
N PHE A 12 0.26 -8.18 -12.30
CA PHE A 12 1.67 -7.80 -12.45
C PHE A 12 2.41 -8.59 -13.53
N PRO A 13 2.20 -9.91 -13.70
CA PRO A 13 2.85 -10.65 -14.78
C PRO A 13 2.53 -10.09 -16.17
N SER A 14 1.29 -9.62 -16.38
CA SER A 14 0.86 -9.07 -17.67
C SER A 14 1.36 -7.65 -17.91
N ILE A 15 1.48 -6.82 -16.86
CA ILE A 15 1.92 -5.42 -17.02
C ILE A 15 3.44 -5.33 -17.14
N PHE A 16 4.19 -6.09 -16.34
CA PHE A 16 5.64 -5.90 -16.22
C PHE A 16 6.46 -6.93 -17.01
N SER A 17 5.82 -7.80 -17.80
CA SER A 17 6.48 -8.95 -18.46
C SER A 17 7.31 -9.80 -17.50
N ILE A 18 6.99 -9.73 -16.20
CA ILE A 18 7.53 -10.62 -15.19
C ILE A 18 6.89 -11.98 -15.49
N GLY A 19 7.71 -13.03 -15.62
CA GLY A 19 7.29 -14.34 -16.12
C GLY A 19 6.04 -14.92 -15.44
N THR A 20 5.56 -16.07 -15.95
CA THR A 20 4.27 -16.67 -15.58
C THR A 20 3.93 -16.58 -14.07
N PRO A 21 2.64 -16.32 -13.71
CA PRO A 21 2.21 -16.11 -12.32
C PRO A 21 2.67 -17.19 -11.33
N LYS A 22 2.93 -18.41 -11.81
CA LYS A 22 3.47 -19.54 -11.04
C LYS A 22 4.84 -19.27 -10.40
N ARG A 23 5.58 -18.23 -10.81
CA ARG A 23 6.87 -17.86 -10.21
C ARG A 23 6.79 -16.72 -9.19
N LEU A 24 5.64 -16.05 -9.07
CA LEU A 24 5.48 -14.96 -8.09
C LEU A 24 5.12 -15.53 -6.71
N SER A 25 6.09 -15.51 -5.80
CA SER A 25 5.88 -15.85 -4.39
C SER A 25 5.78 -14.57 -3.57
N ILE A 26 4.61 -14.32 -2.97
CA ILE A 26 4.46 -13.26 -1.97
C ILE A 26 4.86 -13.82 -0.60
N ARG A 27 5.75 -13.10 0.09
CA ARG A 27 6.20 -13.35 1.47
C ARG A 27 5.85 -12.15 2.34
N ARG A 28 6.07 -12.25 3.66
CA ARG A 28 5.86 -11.14 4.60
C ARG A 28 7.15 -10.82 5.34
N GLY A 29 7.44 -9.53 5.45
CA GLY A 29 8.55 -8.98 6.23
C GLY A 29 8.27 -9.02 7.73
N LEU A 30 9.17 -8.42 8.51
CA LEU A 30 9.14 -8.47 9.97
C LEU A 30 7.91 -7.75 10.55
N ALA A 31 7.46 -6.66 9.93
CA ALA A 31 6.26 -5.93 10.34
C ALA A 31 4.99 -6.41 9.61
N GLY A 32 5.10 -7.51 8.86
CA GLY A 32 3.99 -8.10 8.12
C GLY A 32 3.79 -7.52 6.71
N GLU A 33 4.65 -6.60 6.27
CA GLU A 33 4.58 -6.02 4.93
C GLU A 33 4.80 -7.09 3.85
N PRO A 34 3.93 -7.18 2.84
CA PRO A 34 4.09 -8.17 1.79
C PRO A 34 5.21 -7.77 0.82
N TYR A 35 6.00 -8.74 0.35
CA TYR A 35 7.05 -8.53 -0.65
C TYR A 35 7.13 -9.69 -1.66
N LEU A 36 7.69 -9.43 -2.84
CA LEU A 36 7.93 -10.45 -3.86
C LEU A 36 9.29 -11.13 -3.60
N GLU A 37 9.27 -12.43 -3.38
CA GLU A 37 10.48 -13.22 -3.22
C GLU A 37 11.26 -13.29 -4.55
N ASN A 38 12.57 -13.08 -4.51
CA ASN A 38 13.49 -13.13 -5.66
C ASN A 38 13.23 -12.10 -6.77
N ILE A 39 12.54 -10.99 -6.47
CA ILE A 39 12.29 -9.91 -7.42
C ILE A 39 12.66 -8.58 -6.75
N PRO A 40 13.54 -7.75 -7.34
CA PRO A 40 13.95 -6.46 -6.78
C PRO A 40 12.90 -5.37 -7.06
N LEU A 41 11.63 -5.67 -6.79
CA LEU A 41 10.49 -4.77 -6.97
C LEU A 41 9.76 -4.65 -5.64
N HIS A 42 9.75 -3.44 -5.10
CA HIS A 42 8.96 -3.11 -3.93
C HIS A 42 7.56 -2.69 -4.36
N PHE A 43 6.57 -3.08 -3.56
CA PHE A 43 5.20 -2.68 -3.77
C PHE A 43 4.52 -2.37 -2.45
N ASN A 44 3.51 -1.52 -2.52
CA ASN A 44 2.60 -1.27 -1.42
C ASN A 44 1.20 -1.02 -1.99
N PHE A 45 0.17 -1.31 -1.20
CA PHE A 45 -1.20 -1.03 -1.59
C PHE A 45 -1.96 -0.44 -0.42
N SER A 46 -2.85 0.51 -0.73
CA SER A 46 -3.84 1.02 0.20
C SER A 46 -5.21 1.00 -0.47
N TYR A 47 -6.25 0.80 0.32
CA TYR A 47 -7.61 0.64 -0.16
C TYR A 47 -8.55 1.42 0.74
N SER A 48 -9.29 2.36 0.15
CA SER A 48 -10.30 3.15 0.85
C SER A 48 -11.56 3.21 -0.01
N GLU A 49 -12.66 2.72 0.56
CA GLU A 49 -13.97 2.50 -0.08
C GLU A 49 -13.96 1.75 -1.41
N SER A 50 -13.85 2.45 -2.54
CA SER A 50 -13.91 1.89 -3.90
C SER A 50 -12.61 2.12 -4.68
N LEU A 51 -11.60 2.71 -4.02
CA LEU A 51 -10.32 3.02 -4.61
C LEU A 51 -9.25 2.06 -4.08
N LEU A 52 -8.50 1.46 -5.00
CA LEU A 52 -7.27 0.72 -4.69
C LEU A 52 -6.08 1.49 -5.28
N ALA A 53 -5.20 1.97 -4.41
CA ALA A 53 -3.92 2.52 -4.80
C ALA A 53 -2.85 1.43 -4.75
N ILE A 54 -1.99 1.37 -5.77
CA ILE A 54 -0.85 0.45 -5.82
C ILE A 54 0.38 1.26 -6.20
N ALA A 55 1.39 1.29 -5.34
CA ALA A 55 2.68 1.88 -5.63
C ALA A 55 3.72 0.82 -5.95
N LEU A 56 4.61 1.15 -6.88
CA LEU A 56 5.66 0.29 -7.38
C LEU A 56 6.95 1.06 -7.52
N SER A 57 8.05 0.47 -7.06
CA SER A 57 9.36 1.10 -7.15
C SER A 57 10.49 0.07 -7.06
N THR A 58 11.65 0.43 -7.59
CA THR A 58 12.91 -0.31 -7.38
C THR A 58 13.54 -0.04 -6.00
N THR A 59 12.95 0.85 -5.21
CA THR A 59 13.32 1.17 -3.82
C THR A 59 12.11 1.00 -2.89
N PRO A 60 12.29 0.90 -1.55
CA PRO A 60 11.16 0.86 -0.62
C PRO A 60 10.16 2.00 -0.88
N VAL A 61 8.87 1.66 -0.93
CA VAL A 61 7.78 2.59 -1.23
C VAL A 61 6.56 2.28 -0.39
N GLY A 62 5.86 3.31 0.05
CA GLY A 62 4.55 3.23 0.70
C GLY A 62 3.54 4.07 -0.08
N VAL A 63 2.28 3.63 -0.09
CA VAL A 63 1.17 4.43 -0.59
C VAL A 63 0.05 4.35 0.41
N ASP A 64 -0.56 5.48 0.68
CA ASP A 64 -1.79 5.52 1.43
C ASP A 64 -2.82 6.37 0.70
N VAL A 65 -4.07 5.94 0.79
CA VAL A 65 -5.18 6.70 0.24
C VAL A 65 -6.35 6.59 1.17
N GLU A 66 -6.91 7.73 1.54
CA GLU A 66 -8.07 7.79 2.42
C GLU A 66 -9.13 8.71 1.86
N ARG A 67 -10.39 8.31 2.05
CA ARG A 67 -11.52 9.17 1.72
C ARG A 67 -11.58 10.33 2.72
N ILE A 68 -11.58 11.55 2.20
CA ILE A 68 -11.92 12.74 2.98
C ILE A 68 -13.44 12.77 3.21
N SER A 69 -13.85 12.90 4.47
CA SER A 69 -15.25 13.07 4.87
C SER A 69 -15.40 14.27 5.79
N ALA A 70 -16.44 15.07 5.56
CA ALA A 70 -16.80 16.18 6.45
C ALA A 70 -17.29 15.72 7.82
N SER A 71 -17.64 14.44 7.97
CA SER A 71 -18.04 13.83 9.24
C SER A 71 -16.86 13.36 10.09
N THR A 72 -15.63 13.47 9.60
CA THR A 72 -14.42 13.04 10.32
C THR A 72 -13.96 14.17 11.23
N GLU A 73 -13.87 13.89 12.53
CA GLU A 73 -13.33 14.82 13.53
C GLU A 73 -11.79 14.88 13.41
N VAL A 74 -11.30 15.59 12.38
CA VAL A 74 -9.87 15.68 12.04
C VAL A 74 -9.02 16.17 13.22
N SER A 75 -9.54 17.12 14.02
CA SER A 75 -8.85 17.67 15.20
C SER A 75 -8.56 16.61 16.26
N VAL A 76 -9.47 15.65 16.46
CA VAL A 76 -9.31 14.54 17.42
C VAL A 76 -8.21 13.58 16.96
N ILE A 77 -8.22 13.24 15.67
CA ILE A 77 -7.19 12.36 15.08
C ILE A 77 -5.83 13.05 15.14
N ALA A 78 -5.75 14.30 14.70
CA ALA A 78 -4.50 15.07 14.69
C ALA A 78 -3.90 15.19 16.10
N GLY A 79 -4.71 15.50 17.12
CA GLY A 79 -4.23 15.63 18.49
C GLY A 79 -3.64 14.35 19.10
N THR A 80 -3.88 13.17 18.50
CA THR A 80 -3.38 11.88 19.00
C THR A 80 -2.32 11.23 18.14
N ALA A 81 -2.29 11.55 16.84
CA ALA A 81 -1.45 10.87 15.87
C ALA A 81 -0.40 11.78 15.19
N PHE A 82 -0.57 13.10 15.24
CA PHE A 82 0.26 14.05 14.51
C PHE A 82 1.27 14.70 15.45
N ALA A 83 2.40 15.15 14.91
CA ALA A 83 3.34 15.97 15.65
C ALA A 83 2.71 17.34 16.00
N SER A 84 3.17 17.97 17.09
CA SER A 84 2.54 19.20 17.59
C SER A 84 2.59 20.37 16.62
N ASP A 85 3.63 20.43 15.78
CA ASP A 85 3.74 21.39 14.69
C ASP A 85 2.71 21.10 13.59
N GLU A 86 2.53 19.85 13.16
CA GLU A 86 1.51 19.46 12.18
C GLU A 86 0.08 19.80 12.65
N VAL A 87 -0.22 19.66 13.94
CA VAL A 87 -1.51 20.07 14.53
C VAL A 87 -1.74 21.58 14.40
N ALA A 88 -0.69 22.40 14.49
CA ALA A 88 -0.80 23.85 14.38
C ALA A 88 -1.07 24.35 12.95
N TRP A 89 -0.90 23.50 11.93
CA TRP A 89 -1.19 23.82 10.53
C TRP A 89 -2.64 23.54 10.10
N LEU A 90 -3.41 22.82 10.92
CA LEU A 90 -4.81 22.44 10.67
C LEU A 90 -5.79 23.53 11.12
#